data_AF-A0A5J4VHY3-F1
#
_entry.id   AF-A0A5J4VHY3-F1
#
_cell.length_a   1.000
_cell.length_b   1.000
_cell.length_c   1.000
_cell.angle_alpha   90.00
_cell.angle_beta   90.00
_cell.angle_gamma   90.00
#
_symmetry.space_group_name_H-M   'P 1'
#
loop_
_entity.id
_entity.type
_entity.pdbx_description
1 polymer ?
#
loop_
_entity_poly.entity_id
_entity_poly.type
_entity_poly.pdbx_seq_one_letter_code
_entity_poly.pdbx_strand_id
1 'polypeptide(L)'
;MSCYRNLAIVIQRIKRSIFWGAMVDESTVASNVSQFITYVRFIENGEIITLFLDIRPLGSGGQTALNLYQTFIGMAQNYEFNLAFLAGMCVDGAASMVGVKAGLVTRIKSDFLEIEPTHHVSHRFNLASEDSINSKDVIELKYEENTCLTL
;
A
#
# COMPACT_ATOMS: atom_id res chain seq x y z
N MET A 1 1.60 16.12 -19.38
CA MET A 1 2.08 17.27 -18.55
C MET A 1 1.19 17.60 -17.35
N SER A 2 -0.12 17.30 -17.35
CA SER A 2 -1.02 17.55 -16.18
C SER A 2 -0.73 16.63 -14.97
N CYS A 3 -0.46 15.34 -15.21
CA CYS A 3 -0.19 14.35 -14.14
C CYS A 3 1.02 14.72 -13.25
N TYR A 4 2.13 15.19 -13.84
CA TYR A 4 3.33 15.59 -13.09
C TYR A 4 3.12 16.85 -12.22
N ARG A 5 2.29 17.80 -12.65
CA ARG A 5 1.93 18.96 -11.81
C ARG A 5 1.16 18.53 -10.57
N ASN A 6 0.25 17.58 -10.72
CA ASN A 6 -0.51 17.04 -9.58
C ASN A 6 0.41 16.28 -8.61
N LEU A 7 1.33 15.45 -9.10
CA LEU A 7 2.26 14.72 -8.23
C LEU A 7 3.17 15.65 -7.43
N ALA A 8 3.73 16.70 -8.05
CA ALA A 8 4.55 17.68 -7.35
C ALA A 8 3.77 18.40 -6.24
N ILE A 9 2.50 18.74 -6.48
CA ILE A 9 1.61 19.33 -5.47
C ILE A 9 1.36 18.34 -4.33
N VAL A 10 1.07 17.08 -4.64
CA VAL A 10 0.86 16.02 -3.63
C VAL A 10 2.09 15.86 -2.73
N ILE A 11 3.29 15.75 -3.31
CA ILE A 11 4.56 15.64 -2.57
C ILE A 11 4.76 16.85 -1.65
N GLN A 12 4.49 18.07 -2.14
CA GLN A 12 4.63 19.29 -1.33
C GLN A 12 3.63 19.33 -0.17
N ARG A 13 2.39 18.87 -0.39
CA ARG A 13 1.39 18.78 0.69
C ARG A 13 1.82 17.78 1.76
N ILE A 14 2.34 16.63 1.36
CA ILE A 14 2.87 15.61 2.30
C ILE A 14 4.06 16.16 3.07
N LYS A 15 5.04 16.78 2.41
CA LYS A 15 6.22 17.35 3.08
C LYS A 15 5.90 18.48 4.07
N ARG A 16 4.77 19.19 3.87
CA ARG A 16 4.28 20.19 4.83
C ARG A 16 3.63 19.57 6.06
N SER A 17 3.08 18.36 5.91
CA SER A 17 2.65 17.56 7.05
C SER A 17 3.90 16.99 7.73
N ILE A 18 4.07 17.25 9.02
CA ILE A 18 5.22 16.72 9.77
C ILE A 18 5.17 15.20 9.75
N PHE A 19 4.01 14.61 10.04
CA PHE A 19 3.78 13.17 10.05
C PHE A 19 3.03 12.70 8.81
N TRP A 20 3.33 11.48 8.37
CA TRP A 20 2.64 10.84 7.26
C TRP A 20 2.51 9.33 7.51
N GLY A 21 1.55 8.70 6.87
CA GLY A 21 1.34 7.27 6.84
C GLY A 21 1.38 6.75 5.41
N ALA A 22 1.82 5.52 5.25
CA ALA A 22 1.80 4.83 3.96
C ALA A 22 0.74 3.74 3.97
N MET A 23 0.02 3.57 2.87
CA MET A 23 -0.82 2.40 2.65
C MET A 23 -0.32 1.74 1.38
N VAL A 24 0.18 0.52 1.50
CA VAL A 24 0.84 -0.18 0.41
C VAL A 24 0.12 -1.47 0.11
N ASP A 25 0.01 -1.76 -1.18
CA ASP A 25 -0.62 -2.95 -1.69
C ASP A 25 0.20 -3.52 -2.84
N GLU A 26 0.07 -4.82 -3.06
CA GLU A 26 0.68 -5.49 -4.20
C GLU A 26 -0.42 -5.95 -5.16
N SER A 27 -0.19 -5.74 -6.45
CA SER A 27 -1.10 -6.23 -7.48
C SER A 27 -0.31 -6.86 -8.62
N THR A 28 -0.80 -8.00 -9.09
CA THR A 28 -0.24 -8.67 -10.26
C THR A 28 -1.15 -8.45 -11.45
N VAL A 29 -0.67 -7.73 -12.47
CA VAL A 29 -1.40 -7.56 -13.73
C VAL A 29 -1.31 -8.82 -14.57
N ALA A 30 -2.27 -9.02 -15.49
CA ALA A 30 -2.39 -10.22 -16.35
C ALA A 30 -1.13 -10.57 -17.18
N SER A 31 -0.18 -9.64 -17.32
CA SER A 31 1.14 -9.87 -17.93
C SER A 31 2.18 -10.48 -16.97
N ASN A 32 1.77 -10.93 -15.78
CA ASN A 32 2.63 -11.43 -14.70
C ASN A 32 3.63 -10.40 -14.16
N VAL A 33 3.32 -9.11 -14.31
CA VAL A 33 4.13 -8.03 -13.74
C VAL A 33 3.54 -7.65 -12.38
N SER A 34 4.27 -7.98 -11.32
CA SER A 34 3.94 -7.54 -9.97
C SER A 34 4.22 -6.05 -9.80
N GLN A 35 3.30 -5.35 -9.17
CA GLN A 35 3.33 -3.90 -8.96
C GLN A 35 3.16 -3.57 -7.49
N PHE A 36 3.89 -2.55 -7.04
CA PHE A 36 3.83 -2.00 -5.70
C PHE A 36 3.07 -0.68 -5.74
N ILE A 37 1.90 -0.64 -5.13
CA ILE A 37 0.99 0.51 -5.16
C ILE A 37 1.14 1.25 -3.83
N THR A 38 1.35 2.57 -3.88
CA THR A 38 1.47 3.39 -2.67
C THR A 38 0.40 4.47 -2.63
N TYR A 39 -0.34 4.50 -1.53
CA TYR A 39 -1.14 5.64 -1.09
C TYR A 39 -0.48 6.27 0.14
N VAL A 40 -0.68 7.57 0.30
CA VAL A 40 -0.19 8.33 1.45
C VAL A 40 -1.35 8.96 2.20
N ARG A 41 -1.25 8.94 3.53
CA ARG A 41 -2.20 9.55 4.44
C ARG A 41 -1.49 10.58 5.31
N PHE A 42 -2.02 11.79 5.39
CA PHE A 42 -1.40 12.87 6.17
C PHE A 42 -2.46 13.85 6.67
N ILE A 43 -2.07 14.76 7.57
CA ILE A 43 -2.98 15.76 8.14
C ILE A 43 -2.75 17.09 7.42
N GLU A 44 -3.80 17.69 6.90
CA GLU A 44 -3.76 19.03 6.33
C GLU A 44 -4.96 19.82 6.84
N ASN A 45 -4.73 21.00 7.42
CA ASN A 45 -5.78 21.87 7.98
C ASN A 45 -6.72 21.17 8.99
N GLY A 46 -6.21 20.20 9.75
CA GLY A 46 -6.98 19.44 10.73
C GLY A 46 -7.77 18.26 10.15
N GLU A 47 -7.70 18.03 8.84
CA GLU A 47 -8.36 16.90 8.18
C GLU A 47 -7.37 15.80 7.79
N ILE A 48 -7.83 14.55 7.84
CA ILE A 48 -7.06 13.40 7.37
C ILE A 48 -7.26 13.28 5.86
N ILE A 49 -6.20 13.51 5.11
CA ILE A 49 -6.16 13.42 3.65
C ILE A 49 -5.53 12.10 3.25
N THR A 50 -6.15 11.39 2.31
CA THR A 50 -5.61 10.17 1.69
C THR A 50 -5.49 10.39 0.19
N LEU A 51 -4.31 10.20 -0.38
CA LEU A 51 -4.06 10.39 -1.81
C LEU A 51 -3.23 9.25 -2.39
N PHE A 52 -3.49 8.93 -3.65
CA PHE A 52 -2.61 8.09 -4.45
C PHE A 52 -1.27 8.79 -4.67
N LEU A 53 -0.15 8.06 -4.50
CA LEU A 53 1.19 8.58 -4.75
C LEU A 53 1.74 8.04 -6.07
N ASP A 54 2.00 6.74 -6.13
CA ASP A 54 2.61 6.09 -7.29
C ASP A 54 2.36 4.58 -7.35
N ILE A 55 2.75 4.01 -8.49
CA ILE A 55 2.86 2.56 -8.73
C ILE A 55 4.27 2.29 -9.22
N ARG A 56 4.93 1.27 -8.65
CA ARG A 56 6.28 0.86 -9.04
C ARG A 56 6.31 -0.60 -9.48
N PRO A 57 6.98 -0.94 -10.60
CA PRO A 57 7.16 -2.33 -10.97
C PRO A 57 8.10 -3.02 -9.97
N LEU A 58 7.75 -4.22 -9.53
CA LEU A 58 8.59 -5.04 -8.66
C LEU A 58 9.65 -5.83 -9.45
N GLY A 59 9.52 -5.90 -10.77
CA GLY A 59 10.49 -6.56 -11.64
C GLY A 59 10.69 -8.04 -11.31
N SER A 60 11.90 -8.55 -11.57
CA SER A 60 12.25 -9.96 -11.34
C SER A 60 12.33 -10.36 -9.86
N GLY A 61 12.41 -9.39 -8.94
CA GLY A 61 12.41 -9.65 -7.50
C GLY A 61 11.04 -10.03 -6.93
N GLY A 62 9.97 -9.84 -7.72
CA GLY A 62 8.60 -10.22 -7.39
C GLY A 62 8.12 -9.65 -6.04
N GLN A 63 7.20 -10.37 -5.41
CA GLN A 63 6.53 -9.96 -4.16
C GLN A 63 7.31 -10.36 -2.90
N THR A 64 8.63 -10.52 -3.00
CA THR A 64 9.44 -10.91 -1.85
C THR A 64 9.55 -9.75 -0.87
N ALA A 65 9.52 -10.03 0.43
CA ALA A 65 9.57 -9.00 1.47
C ALA A 65 10.78 -8.06 1.35
N LEU A 66 11.93 -8.58 0.91
CA LEU A 66 13.13 -7.78 0.67
C LEU A 66 12.93 -6.81 -0.50
N ASN A 67 12.35 -7.27 -1.60
CA ASN A 67 12.12 -6.44 -2.78
C ASN A 67 11.05 -5.37 -2.49
N LEU A 68 10.00 -5.71 -1.74
CA LEU A 68 9.00 -4.74 -1.28
C LEU A 68 9.63 -3.66 -0.40
N TYR A 69 10.51 -4.06 0.54
CA TYR A 69 11.24 -3.12 1.40
C TYR A 69 12.14 -2.19 0.59
N GLN A 70 12.96 -2.73 -0.31
CA GLN A 70 13.83 -1.93 -1.17
C GLN A 70 13.02 -0.97 -2.06
N THR A 71 11.89 -1.44 -2.59
CA THR A 71 10.98 -0.62 -3.39
C THR A 71 10.41 0.55 -2.57
N PHE A 72 9.99 0.28 -1.34
CA PHE A 72 9.47 1.31 -0.43
C PHE A 72 10.54 2.34 -0.01
N ILE A 73 11.75 1.88 0.35
CA ILE A 73 12.86 2.76 0.70
C ILE A 73 13.27 3.63 -0.50
N GLY A 74 13.40 3.02 -1.69
CA GLY A 74 13.66 3.76 -2.93
C GLY A 74 12.54 4.75 -3.26
N MET A 75 11.30 4.47 -2.84
CA MET A 75 10.19 5.41 -2.96
C MET A 75 10.35 6.63 -2.07
N ALA A 76 10.60 6.39 -0.79
CA ALA A 76 10.84 7.47 0.17
C ALA A 76 12.05 8.32 -0.24
N GLN A 77 13.13 7.70 -0.73
CA GLN A 77 14.32 8.42 -1.22
C GLN A 77 14.02 9.28 -2.46
N ASN A 78 13.32 8.73 -3.46
CA ASN A 78 13.00 9.46 -4.70
C ASN A 78 12.13 10.70 -4.44
N TYR A 79 11.26 10.66 -3.44
CA TYR A 79 10.41 11.79 -3.07
C TYR A 79 10.95 12.61 -1.90
N GLU A 80 12.12 12.24 -1.37
CA GLU A 80 12.75 12.79 -0.17
C GLU A 80 11.78 12.83 1.03
N PHE A 81 11.02 11.76 1.24
CA PHE A 81 10.21 11.59 2.43
C PHE A 81 11.08 11.12 3.58
N ASN A 82 11.01 11.86 4.69
CA ASN A 82 11.71 11.46 5.90
C ASN A 82 10.92 10.35 6.60
N LEU A 83 11.50 9.14 6.59
CA LEU A 83 10.93 7.96 7.23
C LEU A 83 10.89 8.06 8.76
N ALA A 84 11.67 8.95 9.38
CA ALA A 84 11.58 9.22 10.81
C ALA A 84 10.21 9.81 11.23
N PHE A 85 9.45 10.37 10.28
CA PHE A 85 8.09 10.86 10.53
C PHE A 85 6.99 9.95 9.96
N LEU A 86 7.34 8.73 9.55
CA LEU A 86 6.38 7.73 9.15
C LEU A 86 5.63 7.24 10.40
N ALA A 87 4.41 7.73 10.60
CA ALA A 87 3.60 7.47 11.79
C ALA A 87 2.84 6.14 11.72
N GLY A 88 2.65 5.57 10.53
CA GLY A 88 1.93 4.32 10.39
C GLY A 88 2.01 3.73 8.99
N MET A 89 1.80 2.42 8.92
CA MET A 89 1.75 1.70 7.66
C MET A 89 0.52 0.80 7.60
N CYS A 90 -0.25 0.88 6.52
CA CYS A 90 -1.35 -0.02 6.22
C CYS A 90 -0.90 -1.01 5.14
N VAL A 91 -0.97 -2.30 5.42
CA VAL A 91 -0.55 -3.36 4.48
C VAL A 91 -1.57 -4.47 4.41
N ASP A 92 -1.53 -5.28 3.35
CA ASP A 92 -2.28 -6.53 3.29
C ASP A 92 -1.80 -7.57 4.33
N GLY A 93 -2.49 -8.71 4.40
CA GLY A 93 -2.18 -9.80 5.34
C GLY A 93 -1.09 -10.77 4.86
N ALA A 94 -0.47 -10.56 3.69
CA ALA A 94 0.47 -11.50 3.11
C ALA A 94 1.74 -11.63 3.96
N ALA A 95 2.31 -12.84 3.97
CA ALA A 95 3.53 -13.12 4.74
C ALA A 95 4.72 -12.22 4.32
N SER A 96 4.76 -11.79 3.06
CA SER A 96 5.75 -10.84 2.54
C SER A 96 5.60 -9.43 3.13
N MET A 97 4.39 -9.03 3.51
CA MET A 97 4.10 -7.73 4.12
C MET A 97 4.26 -7.76 5.66
N VAL A 98 3.56 -8.70 6.33
CA VAL A 98 3.43 -8.72 7.81
C VAL A 98 4.22 -9.82 8.50
N GLY A 99 5.00 -10.62 7.76
CA GLY A 99 5.74 -11.74 8.34
C GLY A 99 6.66 -11.33 9.50
N VAL A 100 6.48 -11.98 10.66
CA VAL A 100 7.16 -11.64 11.93
C VAL A 100 8.68 -11.63 11.83
N LYS A 101 9.27 -12.48 10.99
CA LYS A 101 10.73 -12.60 10.86
C LYS A 101 11.34 -11.65 9.84
N ALA A 102 10.62 -11.38 8.75
CA ALA A 102 11.24 -10.84 7.55
C ALA A 102 10.28 -10.08 6.62
N GLY A 103 9.03 -9.84 7.01
CA GLY A 103 8.05 -9.08 6.23
C GLY A 103 8.47 -7.61 6.06
N LEU A 104 7.87 -6.92 5.10
CA LEU A 104 8.06 -5.50 4.84
C LEU A 104 8.00 -4.67 6.14
N VAL A 105 6.91 -4.80 6.89
CA VAL A 105 6.68 -4.06 8.14
C VAL A 105 7.78 -4.36 9.16
N THR A 106 8.13 -5.63 9.34
CA THR A 106 9.18 -6.06 10.26
C THR A 106 10.52 -5.43 9.92
N ARG A 107 10.87 -5.38 8.62
CA ARG A 107 12.11 -4.75 8.15
C ARG A 107 12.11 -3.26 8.41
N ILE A 108 11.02 -2.57 8.10
CA ILE A 108 10.91 -1.13 8.35
C ILE A 108 10.98 -0.83 9.85
N LYS A 109 10.33 -1.62 10.71
CA LYS A 109 10.43 -1.47 12.18
C LYS A 109 11.84 -1.65 12.72
N SER A 110 12.67 -2.47 12.08
CA SER A 110 14.07 -2.64 12.46
C SER A 110 14.88 -1.36 12.27
N ASP A 111 14.49 -0.52 11.30
CA ASP A 111 15.18 0.73 10.98
C ASP A 111 14.48 1.95 11.62
N PHE A 112 13.17 1.86 11.85
CA PHE A 112 12.31 2.93 12.36
C PHE A 112 11.32 2.37 13.40
N LEU A 113 11.70 2.45 14.67
CA LEU A 113 11.06 1.70 15.77
C LEU A 113 9.61 2.11 16.09
N GLU A 114 9.19 3.32 15.69
CA GLU A 114 7.92 3.95 16.13
C GLU A 114 6.71 3.68 15.20
N ILE A 115 6.84 2.80 14.21
CA ILE A 115 5.76 2.58 13.23
C ILE A 115 4.70 1.61 13.76
N GLU A 116 3.45 2.05 13.71
CA GLU A 116 2.29 1.19 14.00
C GLU A 116 1.68 0.62 12.70
N PRO A 117 1.75 -0.70 12.48
CA PRO A 117 1.15 -1.34 11.32
C PRO A 117 -0.33 -1.61 11.55
N THR A 118 -1.12 -1.34 10.52
CA THR A 118 -2.54 -1.67 10.47
C THR A 118 -2.78 -2.57 9.26
N HIS A 119 -3.74 -3.49 9.38
CA HIS A 119 -4.16 -4.29 8.24
C HIS A 119 -5.11 -3.49 7.35
N HIS A 120 -4.98 -3.65 6.04
CA HIS A 120 -5.89 -3.04 5.09
C HIS A 120 -7.32 -3.56 5.27
N VAL A 121 -8.22 -2.69 5.73
CA VAL A 121 -9.60 -3.05 6.07
C VAL A 121 -10.33 -3.64 4.86
N SER A 122 -10.15 -3.05 3.67
CA SER A 122 -10.78 -3.55 2.45
C SER A 122 -10.33 -4.97 2.09
N HIS A 123 -9.05 -5.29 2.23
CA HIS A 123 -8.54 -6.63 1.94
C HIS A 123 -9.07 -7.65 2.96
N ARG A 124 -9.12 -7.28 4.25
CA ARG A 124 -9.75 -8.12 5.28
C ARG A 124 -11.25 -8.32 5.06
N PHE A 125 -11.94 -7.28 4.60
CA PHE A 125 -13.36 -7.36 4.27
C PHE A 125 -13.59 -8.26 3.05
N ASN A 126 -12.75 -8.15 2.02
CA ASN A 126 -12.82 -9.04 0.86
C ASN A 126 -12.60 -10.50 1.28
N LEU A 127 -11.54 -10.79 2.04
CA LEU A 127 -11.29 -12.14 2.55
C LEU A 127 -12.42 -12.67 3.43
N ALA A 128 -12.95 -11.85 4.33
CA ALA A 128 -14.10 -12.24 5.16
C ALA A 128 -15.35 -12.52 4.30
N SER A 129 -15.53 -11.74 3.23
CA SER A 129 -16.60 -11.96 2.25
C SER A 129 -16.36 -13.27 1.51
N GLU A 130 -15.18 -13.51 0.92
CA GLU A 130 -14.80 -14.75 0.25
C GLU A 130 -14.98 -15.98 1.14
N ASP A 131 -14.52 -15.91 2.39
CA ASP A 131 -14.67 -16.97 3.38
C ASP A 131 -16.16 -17.25 3.67
N SER A 132 -16.98 -16.20 3.77
CA SER A 132 -18.43 -16.33 3.95
C SER A 132 -19.17 -16.82 2.69
N ILE A 133 -18.65 -16.51 1.50
CA ILE A 133 -19.18 -16.92 0.18
C ILE A 133 -18.97 -18.42 -0.09
N ASN A 134 -18.20 -19.14 0.73
CA ASN A 134 -18.18 -20.61 0.71
C ASN A 134 -19.47 -21.25 1.28
N SER A 135 -20.37 -20.46 1.86
CA SER A 135 -21.78 -20.82 2.03
C SER A 135 -22.55 -20.52 0.74
N LYS A 136 -23.48 -21.40 0.35
CA LYS A 136 -24.11 -21.45 -1.00
C LYS A 136 -24.85 -20.17 -1.47
N ASP A 137 -24.95 -19.14 -0.62
CA ASP A 137 -25.93 -18.06 -0.75
C ASP A 137 -25.42 -16.81 -1.48
N VAL A 138 -24.18 -16.80 -1.99
CA VAL A 138 -23.49 -15.53 -2.34
C VAL A 138 -22.85 -15.53 -3.75
N ILE A 139 -23.33 -16.40 -4.65
CA ILE A 139 -22.84 -16.53 -6.04
C ILE A 139 -22.99 -15.23 -6.85
N GLU A 140 -24.01 -14.43 -6.55
CA GLU A 140 -24.35 -13.21 -7.29
C GLU A 140 -23.32 -12.09 -7.08
N LEU A 141 -22.72 -11.98 -5.89
CA LEU A 141 -21.68 -10.98 -5.60
C LEU A 141 -20.35 -11.30 -6.29
N LYS A 142 -19.99 -12.58 -6.39
CA LYS A 142 -18.83 -13.01 -7.20
C LYS A 142 -19.02 -12.69 -8.69
N TYR A 143 -20.24 -12.76 -9.18
CA TYR A 143 -20.55 -12.42 -10.57
C TYR A 143 -20.39 -10.90 -10.81
N GLU A 144 -20.88 -10.06 -9.88
CA GLU A 144 -20.73 -8.60 -9.99
C GLU A 144 -19.28 -8.14 -9.87
N GLU A 145 -18.49 -8.70 -8.94
CA GLU A 145 -17.07 -8.37 -8.79
C GLU A 145 -16.28 -8.69 -10.07
N ASN A 146 -16.48 -9.88 -10.64
CA ASN A 146 -15.84 -10.27 -11.91
C ASN A 146 -16.28 -9.40 -13.08
N THR A 147 -17.53 -8.93 -13.09
CA THR A 147 -18.04 -8.03 -14.14
C THR A 147 -17.38 -6.64 -14.04
N CYS A 148 -17.18 -6.14 -12.82
CA CYS A 148 -16.49 -4.86 -12.57
C CYS A 148 -14.99 -4.91 -12.92
N LEU A 149 -14.33 -6.06 -12.77
CA LEU A 149 -12.92 -6.26 -13.12
C LEU A 149 -12.67 -6.41 -14.64
N THR A 150 -13.72 -6.54 -15.44
CA THR A 150 -13.64 -6.71 -16.91
C THR A 150 -13.97 -5.44 -17.72
N LEU A 151 -14.17 -4.29 -17.06
CA LEU A 151 -14.33 -2.97 -17.68
C LEU A 151 -13.02 -2.16 -17.62
#